data_AF-A0A6D2KJW0-F1
#
_entry.id   AF-A0A6D2KJW0-F1
#
_cell.length_a   1.000
_cell.length_b   1.000
_cell.length_c   1.000
_cell.angle_alpha   90.00
_cell.angle_beta   90.00
_cell.angle_gamma   90.00
#
_symmetry.space_group_name_H-M   'P 1'
#
loop_
_entity.id
_entity.type
_entity.pdbx_description
1 polymer ?
#
loop_
_entity_poly.entity_id
_entity_poly.type
_entity_poly.pdbx_seq_one_letter_code
_entity_poly.pdbx_strand_id
1 'polypeptide(L)'
;MSFDLIVNWVKANNLHHNPKLICKLLFQAAVYYIWRERNSRLHSSSPKTSQSLVKEIQLLMRAKLAGLDRALITKRALSPGTPPASTQTLLYSWFELLQT
;
A
#
# COMPACT_ATOMS: atom_id res chain seq x y z
N MET A 1 6.29 -20.99 3.75
CA MET A 1 7.02 -19.77 3.34
C MET A 1 7.47 -19.06 4.62
N SER A 2 8.77 -18.87 4.84
CA SER A 2 9.24 -18.16 6.05
C SER A 2 8.99 -16.65 5.92
N PHE A 3 8.67 -16.00 7.04
CA PHE A 3 8.49 -14.55 7.10
C PHE A 3 9.74 -13.80 6.61
N ASP A 4 10.94 -14.30 6.94
CA ASP A 4 12.21 -13.70 6.52
C ASP A 4 12.38 -13.68 5.00
N LEU A 5 11.91 -14.73 4.32
CA LEU A 5 11.92 -14.79 2.85
C LEU A 5 11.01 -13.72 2.25
N ILE A 6 9.84 -13.50 2.85
CA ILE A 6 8.90 -12.45 2.41
C ILE A 6 9.54 -11.08 2.63
N VAL A 7 10.13 -10.82 3.80
CA VAL A 7 10.81 -9.55 4.10
C VAL A 7 11.96 -9.30 3.12
N ASN A 8 12.79 -10.31 2.85
CA ASN A 8 13.90 -10.20 1.91
C ASN A 8 13.41 -9.92 0.49
N TRP A 9 12.34 -10.59 0.04
CA TRP A 9 11.73 -10.32 -1.26
C TRP A 9 11.14 -8.90 -1.35
N VAL A 10 10.42 -8.42 -0.33
CA VAL A 10 9.87 -7.05 -0.29
C VAL A 10 10.98 -5.99 -0.35
N LYS A 11 12.17 -6.28 0.21
CA LYS A 11 13.33 -5.39 0.14
C LYS A 11 14.02 -5.44 -1.23
N ALA A 12 14.25 -6.65 -1.76
CA ALA A 12 15.13 -6.90 -2.90
C ALA A 12 14.43 -6.99 -4.26
N ASN A 13 13.10 -6.97 -4.34
CA ASN A 13 12.41 -7.09 -5.62
C ASN A 13 12.81 -5.97 -6.62
N ASN A 14 12.81 -6.36 -7.89
CA ASN A 14 13.11 -5.51 -9.04
C ASN A 14 11.84 -5.00 -9.73
N LEU A 15 10.76 -4.81 -8.96
CA LEU A 15 9.52 -4.24 -9.49
C LEU A 15 9.76 -2.79 -9.96
N HIS A 16 8.98 -2.35 -10.94
CA HIS A 16 8.90 -0.94 -11.34
C HIS A 16 8.52 -0.04 -10.14
N HIS A 17 8.83 1.25 -10.24
CA HIS A 17 8.71 2.21 -9.13
C HIS A 17 7.37 2.14 -8.38
N ASN A 18 6.25 2.20 -9.11
CA ASN A 18 4.91 2.20 -8.51
C ASN A 18 4.56 0.87 -7.82
N PRO A 19 4.62 -0.30 -8.48
CA PRO A 19 4.38 -1.59 -7.82
C PRO A 19 5.31 -1.84 -6.63
N LYS A 20 6.59 -1.45 -6.74
CA LYS A 20 7.57 -1.58 -5.64
C LYS A 20 7.14 -0.78 -4.42
N LEU A 21 6.70 0.46 -4.61
CA LEU A 21 6.19 1.31 -3.54
C LEU A 21 4.91 0.73 -2.93
N ILE A 22 3.96 0.29 -3.77
CA ILE A 22 2.70 -0.33 -3.34
C ILE A 22 2.98 -1.58 -2.50
N CYS A 23 3.87 -2.47 -2.93
CA CYS A 23 4.25 -3.68 -2.20
C CYS A 23 4.84 -3.35 -0.82
N LYS A 24 5.76 -2.38 -0.73
CA LYS A 24 6.35 -1.98 0.56
C LYS A 24 5.31 -1.41 1.52
N LEU A 25 4.43 -0.55 1.01
CA LEU A 25 3.35 0.06 1.80
C LEU A 25 2.32 -0.98 2.26
N LEU A 26 1.93 -1.90 1.38
CA LEU A 26 1.00 -2.97 1.68
C LEU A 26 1.58 -3.92 2.74
N PHE A 27 2.86 -4.29 2.61
CA PHE A 27 3.53 -5.11 3.61
C PHE A 27 3.55 -4.44 4.98
N GLN A 28 3.91 -3.15 5.05
CA GLN A 28 3.88 -2.38 6.29
C GLN A 28 2.46 -2.35 6.89
N ALA A 29 1.44 -2.07 6.07
CA ALA A 29 0.06 -2.02 6.53
C ALA A 29 -0.42 -3.37 7.07
N ALA A 30 -0.12 -4.47 6.36
CA ALA A 30 -0.48 -5.81 6.79
C ALA A 30 0.15 -6.17 8.15
N VAL A 31 1.47 -5.95 8.30
CA VAL A 31 2.17 -6.21 9.58
C VAL A 31 1.53 -5.40 10.72
N TYR A 32 1.28 -4.11 10.49
CA TYR A 32 0.68 -3.24 11.51
C TYR A 32 -0.73 -3.69 11.90
N TYR A 33 -1.61 -3.96 10.94
CA TYR A 33 -3.00 -4.34 11.23
C TYR A 33 -3.09 -5.72 11.90
N ILE A 34 -2.24 -6.67 11.51
CA ILE A 34 -2.18 -7.98 12.17
C ILE A 34 -1.71 -7.82 13.63
N TRP A 35 -0.65 -7.05 13.86
CA TRP A 35 -0.17 -6.76 15.21
C TRP A 35 -1.24 -6.05 16.05
N ARG A 36 -1.88 -5.01 15.50
CA ARG A 36 -2.94 -4.25 16.16
C ARG A 36 -4.12 -5.14 16.53
N GLU A 37 -4.55 -6.01 15.62
CA GLU A 37 -5.65 -6.95 15.88
C GLU A 37 -5.29 -7.91 17.01
N ARG A 38 -4.08 -8.49 16.99
CA ARG A 38 -3.63 -9.41 18.05
C ARG A 38 -3.65 -8.72 19.41
N ASN A 39 -3.16 -7.48 19.49
CA ASN A 39 -3.24 -6.69 20.72
C ASN A 39 -4.67 -6.38 21.11
N SER A 40 -5.54 -6.05 20.14
CA SER A 40 -6.97 -5.85 20.41
C SER A 40 -7.59 -7.10 21.04
N ARG A 41 -7.30 -8.31 20.55
CA ARG A 41 -7.83 -9.56 21.11
C ARG A 41 -7.39 -9.85 22.54
N LEU A 42 -6.20 -9.40 22.91
CA LEU A 42 -5.70 -9.53 24.28
C LEU A 42 -6.43 -8.59 25.25
N HIS A 43 -6.87 -7.43 24.78
CA HIS A 43 -7.48 -6.38 25.61
C HIS A 43 -8.99 -6.18 25.38
N SER A 44 -9.58 -6.85 24.40
CA SER A 44 -10.99 -6.74 24.02
C SER A 44 -11.53 -8.09 23.55
N SER A 45 -12.81 -8.36 23.82
CA SER A 45 -13.47 -9.64 23.53
C SER A 45 -14.15 -9.69 22.16
N SER A 46 -13.95 -8.70 21.28
CA SER A 46 -14.60 -8.62 19.97
C SER A 46 -13.59 -8.83 18.82
N PRO A 47 -13.27 -10.08 18.45
CA PRO A 47 -12.33 -10.37 17.37
C PRO A 47 -12.88 -9.93 16.01
N LYS A 48 -12.06 -9.27 15.19
CA LYS A 48 -12.40 -8.99 13.79
C LYS A 48 -12.17 -10.21 12.92
N THR A 49 -12.96 -10.34 11.85
CA THR A 49 -12.68 -11.37 10.85
C THR A 49 -11.48 -10.97 9.99
N SER A 50 -10.77 -11.96 9.42
CA SER A 50 -9.67 -11.70 8.49
C SER A 50 -10.14 -10.87 7.29
N GLN A 51 -11.37 -11.11 6.80
CA GLN A 51 -11.98 -10.36 5.72
C GLN A 51 -12.20 -8.88 6.10
N SER A 52 -12.60 -8.61 7.35
CA SER A 52 -12.74 -7.24 7.84
C SER A 52 -11.39 -6.52 7.85
N LEU A 53 -10.32 -7.18 8.31
CA LEU A 53 -8.97 -6.61 8.29
C LEU A 53 -8.47 -6.34 6.87
N VAL A 54 -8.69 -7.27 5.94
CA VAL A 54 -8.32 -7.08 4.52
C VAL A 54 -9.03 -5.86 3.94
N LYS A 55 -10.34 -5.69 4.18
CA LYS A 55 -11.09 -4.51 3.73
C LYS A 55 -10.55 -3.21 4.32
N GLU A 56 -10.20 -3.20 5.60
CA GLU A 56 -9.60 -2.04 6.26
C GLU A 56 -8.23 -1.68 5.65
N ILE A 57 -7.37 -2.68 5.42
CA ILE A 57 -6.07 -2.49 4.78
C ILE A 57 -6.24 -1.97 3.36
N GLN A 58 -7.14 -2.55 2.55
CA GLN A 58 -7.41 -2.10 1.18
C GLN A 58 -7.96 -0.67 1.15
N LEU A 59 -8.84 -0.30 2.08
CA LEU A 59 -9.35 1.07 2.19
C LEU A 59 -8.23 2.06 2.55
N LEU A 60 -7.41 1.73 3.54
CA LEU A 60 -6.25 2.54 3.93
C LEU A 60 -5.27 2.72 2.76
N MET A 61 -4.97 1.63 2.05
CA MET A 61 -4.06 1.66 0.91
C MET A 61 -4.59 2.58 -0.18
N ARG A 62 -5.85 2.42 -0.61
CA ARG A 62 -6.46 3.31 -1.62
C ARG A 62 -6.42 4.78 -1.20
N ALA A 63 -6.76 5.09 0.05
CA ALA A 63 -6.71 6.46 0.56
C ALA A 63 -5.28 7.03 0.54
N LYS A 64 -4.29 6.23 0.96
CA LYS A 64 -2.87 6.64 0.97
C LYS A 64 -2.32 6.87 -0.44
N LEU A 65 -2.61 5.97 -1.37
CA LEU A 65 -2.17 6.09 -2.77
C LEU A 65 -2.83 7.31 -3.44
N ALA A 66 -4.12 7.55 -3.20
CA ALA A 66 -4.81 8.75 -3.68
C ALA A 66 -4.14 10.05 -3.17
N GLY A 67 -3.76 10.09 -1.89
CA GLY A 67 -3.03 11.22 -1.31
C GLY A 67 -1.65 11.44 -1.95
N LEU A 68 -0.92 10.35 -2.22
CA LEU A 68 0.38 10.42 -2.89
C LEU A 68 0.26 10.88 -4.34
N ASP A 69 -0.72 10.38 -5.10
CA ASP A 69 -0.98 10.83 -6.47
C ASP A 69 -1.24 12.33 -6.52
N ARG A 70 -2.09 12.85 -5.62
CA ARG A 70 -2.36 14.29 -5.49
C ARG A 70 -1.10 15.08 -5.17
N ALA A 71 -0.30 14.62 -4.20
CA ALA A 71 0.94 15.28 -3.82
C ALA A 71 1.97 15.32 -4.98
N LEU A 72 2.06 14.25 -5.78
CA LEU A 72 2.90 14.20 -6.97
C LEU A 72 2.42 15.19 -8.05
N ILE A 73 1.11 15.25 -8.29
CA ILE A 73 0.51 16.23 -9.21
C ILE A 73 0.82 17.66 -8.76
N THR A 74 0.61 17.98 -7.48
CA THR A 74 0.91 19.31 -6.91
C THR A 74 2.39 19.66 -7.05
N LYS A 75 3.29 18.73 -6.72
CA LYS A 75 4.75 18.93 -6.88
C LYS A 75 5.12 19.22 -8.33
N ARG A 76 4.49 18.55 -9.30
CA ARG A 76 4.72 18.78 -10.73
C ARG A 76 4.20 20.13 -11.19
N ALA A 77 3.02 20.55 -10.74
CA ALA A 77 2.45 21.86 -11.08
C ALA A 77 3.35 23.03 -10.65
N LEU A 78 4.11 22.85 -9.56
CA LEU A 78 5.09 23.82 -9.06
C LEU A 78 6.42 23.83 -9.85
N SER A 79 6.63 22.89 -10.78
CA SER A 79 7.83 22.80 -11.63
C SER A 79 7.47 23.09 -13.10
N PRO A 80 7.34 24.37 -13.50
CA PRO A 80 6.99 24.76 -14.85
C PRO A 80 8.10 24.32 -15.83
N GLY A 81 7.79 23.39 -16.74
CA GLY A 81 8.71 23.00 -17.82
C GLY A 81 8.77 21.51 -18.15
N THR A 82 8.19 20.63 -17.32
CA THR A 82 8.20 19.18 -17.62
C THR A 82 6.92 18.80 -18.37
N PRO A 83 6.99 18.37 -19.66
CA PRO A 83 5.80 17.94 -20.41
C PRO A 83 5.09 16.80 -19.69
N PRO A 84 3.77 16.60 -19.87
CA PRO A 84 2.99 15.55 -19.22
C PRO A 84 3.40 14.14 -19.71
N ALA A 85 4.58 13.67 -19.29
CA ALA A 85 4.93 12.26 -19.38
C ALA A 85 3.78 11.43 -18.78
N SER A 86 3.37 10.39 -19.51
CA SER A 86 2.37 9.36 -19.22
C SER A 86 2.69 8.59 -17.94
N THR A 87 2.67 9.31 -16.82
CA THR A 87 2.99 8.77 -15.51
C THR A 87 1.73 8.06 -15.04
N GLN A 88 1.73 6.73 -15.16
CA GLN A 88 0.68 5.91 -14.57
C GLN A 88 0.56 6.26 -13.08
N THR A 89 -0.65 6.52 -12.61
CA THR A 89 -0.91 6.86 -11.22
C THR A 89 -0.73 5.63 -10.33
N LEU A 90 -0.42 5.85 -9.05
CA LEU A 90 -0.32 4.77 -8.07
C LEU A 90 -1.66 4.05 -7.90
N LEU A 91 -2.77 4.79 -7.93
CA LEU A 91 -4.11 4.20 -7.93
C LEU A 91 -4.36 3.32 -9.16
N TYR A 92 -3.97 3.75 -10.35
CA TYR A 92 -4.11 2.91 -11.55
C TYR A 92 -3.35 1.60 -11.41
N SER A 93 -2.07 1.65 -11.00
CA SER A 93 -1.29 0.45 -10.73
C SER A 93 -1.91 -0.42 -9.62
N TRP A 94 -2.56 0.17 -8.62
CA TRP A 94 -3.27 -0.59 -7.58
C TRP A 94 -4.44 -1.39 -8.14
N PHE A 95 -5.28 -0.79 -8.98
CA PHE A 95 -6.44 -1.48 -9.55
C PHE A 95 -6.02 -2.61 -10.49
N GLU A 96 -5.01 -2.38 -11.34
CA GLU A 96 -4.45 -3.39 -12.24
C GLU A 96 -3.86 -4.60 -11.48
N LEU A 97 -3.18 -4.36 -10.35
CA LEU A 97 -2.41 -5.40 -9.68
C LEU A 97 -3.19 -6.17 -8.62
N LEU A 98 -4.18 -5.53 -7.97
CA LEU A 98 -4.75 -6.02 -6.71
C LEU A 98 -6.28 -6.08 -6.70
N GLN A 99 -6.93 -5.63 -7.77
CA GLN A 99 -8.38 -5.63 -7.88
C GLN A 99 -8.81 -6.35 -9.16
N THR A 100 -8.68 -7.67 -9.16
CA THR A 100 -9.32 -8.62 -10.09
C THR A 100 -10.51 -9.29 -9.41
#